data_AF-A0A0J9XQZ5-F1
#
_entry.id   AF-A0A0J9XQZ5-F1
#
_cell.length_a   1.000
_cell.length_b   1.000
_cell.length_c   1.000
_cell.angle_alpha   90.00
_cell.angle_beta   90.00
_cell.angle_gamma   90.00
#
_symmetry.space_group_name_H-M   'P 1'
#
loop_
_entity.id
_entity.type
_entity.pdbx_description
1 polymer ?
#
loop_
_entity_poly.entity_id
_entity_poly.type
_entity_poly.pdbx_seq_one_letter_code
_entity_poly.pdbx_strand_id
1 'polypeptide(L)'
;MSASNEKPKVYIIGVGMTKFTKPGSVPNWDYPDMVKEAVNKALLDAKLQYSDVEQAAVGYLYGGTCCGQRALYEIGLTGIPIYNLNNACASGSTAVYLSKLCIEGGHVNVALAVGFEKMKSGSLEAMEKLDDRTHALERHINVISTTRGLLPAPLMAQMFANAGREHMDKYGTKREHFAKIAQKNHKHSINNPNSQIQKEYSSDEILNARVIHDFMGLLECSPTSDGAAAVILCSEQFLKKSPHLYKQAVEIIGAELGTDEPSVFAEHSSLKMIGFDMIRKLSNRLYQKTGLTPNDVQVIELHDCFAPNELISYEALGLCPIGKGGDIVDKGDNTYGGKWVINPSGGLISKGHPIGATGVAQVVELSLQLRGIAGARQVPNCKVALQHNIGIGGAGMVALYRLAQLSSSENVTNAKVPVKKIFLSDAIFDGIRERIKTEKDLSQTINSSFRFILTGPDNAVKKWVVDCKVTPPTIIEMGEGQVDVEMTMKDSDFVKIVTGKLRPDQAFLQRKLKIKGNLAKAMKLRTLVKPELFKAKL
;
A
#
# COMPACT_ATOMS: atom_id res chain seq x y z
N MET A 1 18.35 -12.59 -32.95
CA MET A 1 17.71 -11.56 -32.11
C MET A 1 18.53 -11.46 -30.85
N SER A 2 19.21 -10.34 -30.59
CA SER A 2 19.79 -10.12 -29.26
C SER A 2 18.63 -10.02 -28.30
N ALA A 3 18.37 -11.06 -27.50
CA ALA A 3 17.52 -10.91 -26.34
C ALA A 3 18.16 -9.80 -25.52
N SER A 4 17.50 -8.64 -25.43
CA SER A 4 17.95 -7.58 -24.54
C SER A 4 18.12 -8.20 -23.17
N ASN A 5 19.33 -8.11 -22.60
CA ASN A 5 19.66 -8.62 -21.26
C ASN A 5 18.90 -7.88 -20.14
N GLU A 6 17.92 -7.03 -20.48
CA GLU A 6 17.03 -6.37 -19.55
C GLU A 6 15.97 -7.36 -19.04
N LYS A 7 15.90 -7.46 -17.71
CA LYS A 7 14.86 -8.25 -17.05
C LYS A 7 13.47 -7.67 -17.38
N PRO A 8 12.45 -8.53 -17.55
CA PRO A 8 11.08 -8.06 -17.73
C PRO A 8 10.65 -7.10 -16.61
N LYS A 9 10.00 -5.99 -16.97
CA LYS A 9 9.49 -5.03 -15.97
C LYS A 9 8.28 -5.61 -15.23
N VAL A 10 8.20 -5.28 -13.95
CA VAL A 10 7.12 -5.67 -13.04
C VAL A 10 6.46 -4.42 -12.48
N TYR A 11 5.13 -4.41 -12.46
CA TYR A 11 4.34 -3.28 -12.02
C TYR A 11 3.39 -3.67 -10.90
N ILE A 12 3.27 -2.86 -9.86
CA ILE A 12 2.14 -2.87 -8.93
C ILE A 12 0.97 -2.14 -9.61
N ILE A 13 -0.15 -2.83 -9.79
CA ILE A 13 -1.35 -2.28 -10.45
C ILE A 13 -2.55 -2.15 -9.51
N GLY A 14 -2.53 -2.81 -8.35
CA GLY A 14 -3.57 -2.70 -7.34
C GLY A 14 -3.00 -2.76 -5.94
N VAL A 15 -3.52 -1.94 -5.04
CA VAL A 15 -3.09 -1.89 -3.63
C VAL A 15 -4.28 -1.84 -2.69
N GLY A 16 -4.17 -2.52 -1.55
CA GLY A 16 -5.21 -2.54 -0.54
C GLY A 16 -4.67 -2.88 0.84
N MET A 17 -5.23 -2.27 1.88
CA MET A 17 -4.93 -2.63 3.26
C MET A 17 -6.11 -2.39 4.17
N THR A 18 -6.12 -3.11 5.29
CA THR A 18 -7.01 -2.83 6.42
C THR A 18 -6.51 -1.61 7.19
N LYS A 19 -7.36 -1.05 8.07
CA LYS A 19 -6.84 -0.29 9.19
C LYS A 19 -6.02 -1.24 10.07
N PHE A 20 -4.87 -0.78 10.56
CA PHE A 20 -4.13 -1.51 11.57
C PHE A 20 -4.72 -1.14 12.93
N THR A 21 -5.09 -2.15 13.70
CA THR A 21 -5.84 -1.96 14.94
C THR A 21 -5.15 -2.64 16.11
N LYS A 22 -5.40 -2.14 17.32
CA LYS A 22 -4.92 -2.81 18.54
C LYS A 22 -5.45 -4.25 18.58
N PRO A 23 -4.63 -5.25 18.95
CA PRO A 23 -5.05 -6.64 18.96
C PRO A 23 -6.31 -6.87 19.79
N GLY A 24 -7.28 -7.57 19.20
CA GLY A 24 -8.57 -7.87 19.83
C GLY A 24 -9.53 -6.68 19.99
N SER A 25 -9.23 -5.51 19.42
CA SER A 25 -10.13 -4.33 19.50
C SER A 25 -11.33 -4.39 18.56
N VAL A 26 -11.29 -5.23 17.53
CA VAL A 26 -12.42 -5.45 16.61
C VAL A 26 -13.02 -6.83 16.89
N PRO A 27 -14.26 -6.92 17.41
CA PRO A 27 -14.89 -8.19 17.74
C PRO A 27 -15.11 -9.07 16.49
N ASN A 28 -14.93 -10.38 16.63
CA ASN A 28 -15.17 -11.38 15.58
C ASN A 28 -14.43 -11.11 14.26
N TRP A 29 -13.27 -10.44 14.33
CA TRP A 29 -12.42 -10.17 13.18
C TRP A 29 -11.22 -11.11 13.22
N ASP A 30 -11.12 -12.00 12.23
CA ASP A 30 -10.02 -12.95 12.14
C ASP A 30 -9.22 -12.78 10.85
N TYR A 31 -8.06 -13.43 10.77
CA TYR A 31 -7.14 -13.25 9.66
C TYR A 31 -7.77 -13.50 8.26
N PRO A 32 -8.74 -14.42 8.05
CA PRO A 32 -9.40 -14.53 6.75
C PRO A 32 -10.23 -13.29 6.40
N ASP A 33 -10.87 -12.65 7.38
CA ASP A 33 -11.64 -11.41 7.17
C ASP A 33 -10.72 -10.24 6.83
N MET A 34 -9.60 -10.13 7.55
CA MET A 34 -8.57 -9.12 7.30
C MET A 34 -8.03 -9.24 5.87
N VAL A 35 -7.66 -10.46 5.48
CA VAL A 35 -7.14 -10.75 4.12
C VAL A 35 -8.20 -10.50 3.07
N LYS A 36 -9.44 -10.93 3.29
CA LYS A 36 -10.57 -10.65 2.38
C LYS A 36 -10.73 -9.15 2.13
N GLU A 37 -10.69 -8.33 3.17
CA GLU A 37 -10.79 -6.88 3.02
C GLU A 37 -9.62 -6.31 2.21
N ALA A 38 -8.37 -6.65 2.57
CA ALA A 38 -7.18 -6.13 1.90
C ALA A 38 -7.12 -6.56 0.42
N VAL A 39 -7.37 -7.84 0.13
CA VAL A 39 -7.35 -8.39 -1.23
C VAL A 39 -8.46 -7.80 -2.08
N ASN A 40 -9.69 -7.68 -1.55
CA ASN A 40 -10.78 -7.06 -2.31
C ASN A 40 -10.51 -5.58 -2.62
N LYS A 41 -9.89 -4.84 -1.70
CA LYS A 41 -9.44 -3.46 -1.97
C LYS A 41 -8.40 -3.42 -3.10
N ALA A 42 -7.41 -4.31 -3.07
CA ALA A 42 -6.37 -4.38 -4.09
C ALA A 42 -6.90 -4.80 -5.48
N LEU A 43 -7.80 -5.78 -5.52
CA LEU A 43 -8.47 -6.23 -6.76
C LEU A 43 -9.37 -5.13 -7.34
N LEU A 44 -10.15 -4.45 -6.50
CA LEU A 44 -11.00 -3.33 -6.91
C LEU A 44 -10.15 -2.18 -7.48
N ASP A 45 -9.04 -1.86 -6.83
CA ASP A 45 -8.09 -0.85 -7.31
C ASP A 45 -7.47 -1.26 -8.65
N ALA A 46 -7.10 -2.54 -8.82
CA ALA A 46 -6.61 -3.10 -10.08
C ALA A 46 -7.69 -3.28 -11.16
N LYS A 47 -8.98 -3.17 -10.81
CA LYS A 47 -10.13 -3.50 -11.68
C LYS A 47 -10.09 -4.93 -12.22
N LEU A 48 -9.60 -5.85 -11.40
CA LEU A 48 -9.50 -7.28 -11.70
C LEU A 48 -10.40 -8.10 -10.79
N GLN A 49 -10.65 -9.34 -11.21
CA GLN A 49 -11.26 -10.38 -10.39
C GLN A 49 -10.17 -11.30 -9.83
N TYR A 50 -10.50 -12.03 -8.77
CA TYR A 50 -9.55 -13.00 -8.21
C TYR A 50 -9.20 -14.13 -9.20
N SER A 51 -10.09 -14.43 -10.15
CA SER A 51 -9.83 -15.38 -11.24
C SER A 51 -8.75 -14.93 -12.22
N ASP A 52 -8.39 -13.64 -12.22
CA ASP A 52 -7.31 -13.12 -13.06
C ASP A 52 -5.92 -13.32 -12.42
N VAL A 53 -5.87 -13.66 -11.12
CA VAL A 53 -4.63 -13.93 -10.40
C VAL A 53 -4.17 -15.35 -10.71
N GLU A 54 -2.91 -15.53 -11.09
CA GLU A 54 -2.35 -16.83 -11.47
C GLU A 54 -1.53 -17.49 -10.34
N GLN A 55 -1.11 -16.70 -9.34
CA GLN A 55 -0.35 -17.16 -8.18
C GLN A 55 -0.47 -16.19 -7.01
N ALA A 56 -0.39 -16.70 -5.77
CA ALA A 56 -0.30 -15.89 -4.57
C ALA A 56 0.92 -16.22 -3.69
N ALA A 57 1.58 -15.19 -3.18
CA ALA A 57 2.57 -15.29 -2.10
C ALA A 57 2.01 -14.62 -0.84
N VAL A 58 2.04 -15.34 0.29
CA VAL A 58 1.35 -14.92 1.52
C VAL A 58 2.32 -14.92 2.71
N GLY A 59 2.62 -13.74 3.23
CA GLY A 59 3.49 -13.51 4.38
C GLY A 59 2.72 -13.43 5.71
N TYR A 60 3.06 -14.28 6.66
CA TYR A 60 2.56 -14.24 8.04
C TYR A 60 3.55 -14.91 8.98
N LEU A 61 3.61 -14.49 10.25
CA LEU A 61 4.47 -15.11 11.25
C LEU A 61 3.70 -16.06 12.16
N TYR A 62 2.56 -15.62 12.70
CA TYR A 62 1.77 -16.38 13.66
C TYR A 62 0.58 -17.02 12.97
N GLY A 63 0.70 -18.33 12.72
CA GLY A 63 -0.35 -19.13 12.11
C GLY A 63 0.10 -20.58 11.96
N GLY A 64 -0.86 -21.48 11.81
CA GLY A 64 -0.57 -22.87 11.47
C GLY A 64 -0.07 -23.01 10.03
N THR A 65 0.25 -24.25 9.66
CA THR A 65 0.49 -24.61 8.26
C THR A 65 -0.72 -24.20 7.40
N CYS A 66 -0.44 -23.68 6.21
CA CYS A 66 -1.45 -23.31 5.21
C CYS A 66 -2.47 -22.23 5.63
N CYS A 67 -2.12 -21.35 6.60
CA CYS A 67 -2.97 -20.20 6.92
C CYS A 67 -3.15 -19.26 5.73
N GLY A 68 -2.19 -19.17 4.81
CA GLY A 68 -2.32 -18.38 3.58
C GLY A 68 -3.43 -18.88 2.66
N GLN A 69 -3.54 -20.20 2.46
CA GLN A 69 -4.67 -20.79 1.71
C GLN A 69 -5.98 -20.48 2.42
N ARG A 70 -6.07 -20.78 3.73
CA ARG A 70 -7.28 -20.53 4.50
C ARG A 70 -7.71 -19.07 4.45
N ALA A 71 -6.77 -18.13 4.48
CA ALA A 71 -7.03 -16.70 4.39
C ALA A 71 -7.61 -16.30 3.03
N LEU A 72 -7.16 -16.94 1.95
CA LEU A 72 -7.60 -16.64 0.58
C LEU A 72 -8.92 -17.32 0.17
N TYR A 73 -9.36 -18.36 0.88
CA TYR A 73 -10.59 -19.09 0.56
C TYR A 73 -11.86 -18.22 0.61
N GLU A 74 -11.87 -17.15 1.41
CA GLU A 74 -13.01 -16.21 1.47
C GLU A 74 -13.11 -15.29 0.24
N ILE A 75 -12.09 -15.26 -0.61
CA ILE A 75 -12.05 -14.51 -1.87
C ILE A 75 -12.38 -15.44 -3.04
N GLY A 76 -11.79 -16.64 -3.08
CA GLY A 76 -12.12 -17.66 -4.08
C GLY A 76 -11.24 -18.91 -4.04
N LEU A 77 -11.73 -19.97 -4.70
CA LEU A 77 -11.07 -21.28 -4.81
C LEU A 77 -10.70 -21.55 -6.28
N THR A 78 -9.62 -20.92 -6.76
CA THR A 78 -9.20 -20.98 -8.18
C THR A 78 -8.21 -22.12 -8.48
N GLY A 79 -7.66 -22.78 -7.46
CA GLY A 79 -6.65 -23.83 -7.63
C GLY A 79 -5.24 -23.32 -7.97
N ILE A 80 -5.01 -22.01 -7.91
CA ILE A 80 -3.69 -21.41 -8.17
C ILE A 80 -2.65 -21.81 -7.10
N PRO A 81 -1.35 -21.76 -7.43
CA PRO A 81 -0.29 -21.94 -6.43
C PRO A 81 -0.35 -20.84 -5.36
N ILE A 82 -0.29 -21.26 -4.09
CA ILE A 82 -0.26 -20.36 -2.92
C ILE A 82 0.95 -20.71 -2.05
N TYR A 83 1.86 -19.77 -1.90
CA TYR A 83 3.06 -19.90 -1.08
C TYR A 83 2.85 -19.26 0.29
N ASN A 84 3.19 -19.97 1.35
CA ASN A 84 3.17 -19.48 2.74
C ASN A 84 4.61 -19.16 3.13
N LEU A 85 4.88 -17.91 3.49
CA LEU A 85 6.23 -17.39 3.67
C LEU A 85 6.37 -16.71 5.03
N ASN A 86 7.53 -16.87 5.66
CA ASN A 86 7.92 -16.08 6.81
C ASN A 86 9.42 -15.73 6.73
N ASN A 87 9.75 -14.51 7.14
CA ASN A 87 11.10 -13.97 7.32
C ASN A 87 11.06 -12.92 8.44
N ALA A 88 10.45 -13.31 9.57
CA ALA A 88 10.12 -12.41 10.68
C ALA A 88 9.40 -11.14 10.15
N CYS A 89 9.83 -9.95 10.58
CA CYS A 89 9.20 -8.68 10.20
C CYS A 89 9.37 -8.30 8.72
N ALA A 90 10.16 -9.06 7.95
CA ALA A 90 10.31 -8.94 6.50
C ALA A 90 9.39 -9.85 5.67
N SER A 91 8.45 -10.57 6.32
CA SER A 91 7.58 -11.55 5.65
C SER A 91 6.75 -10.95 4.52
N GLY A 92 6.17 -9.76 4.73
CA GLY A 92 5.38 -9.07 3.71
C GLY A 92 6.20 -8.66 2.49
N SER A 93 7.39 -8.08 2.69
CA SER A 93 8.29 -7.73 1.58
C SER A 93 8.85 -8.96 0.88
N THR A 94 9.02 -10.08 1.59
CA THR A 94 9.38 -11.38 1.00
C THR A 94 8.30 -11.87 0.03
N ALA A 95 7.01 -11.70 0.39
CA ALA A 95 5.91 -12.04 -0.51
C ALA A 95 5.92 -11.17 -1.78
N VAL A 96 6.14 -9.86 -1.66
CA VAL A 96 6.27 -8.96 -2.82
C VAL A 96 7.47 -9.34 -3.69
N TYR A 97 8.62 -9.63 -3.06
CA TYR A 97 9.85 -10.01 -3.75
C TYR A 97 9.69 -11.33 -4.52
N LEU A 98 9.08 -12.36 -3.92
CA LEU A 98 8.81 -13.63 -4.60
C LEU A 98 7.88 -13.42 -5.80
N SER A 99 6.79 -12.68 -5.63
CA SER A 99 5.86 -12.39 -6.73
C SER A 99 6.54 -11.65 -7.88
N LYS A 100 7.44 -10.70 -7.57
CA LYS A 100 8.28 -10.04 -8.57
C LYS A 100 9.16 -11.04 -9.33
N LEU A 101 9.86 -11.93 -8.62
CA LEU A 101 10.72 -12.95 -9.24
C LEU A 101 9.93 -13.89 -10.15
N CYS A 102 8.73 -14.30 -9.75
CA CYS A 102 7.88 -15.17 -10.58
C CYS A 102 7.44 -14.48 -11.88
N ILE A 103 7.15 -13.17 -11.85
CA ILE A 103 6.85 -12.39 -13.06
C ILE A 103 8.10 -12.20 -13.93
N GLU A 104 9.24 -11.84 -13.34
CA GLU A 104 10.50 -11.68 -14.07
C GLU A 104 10.96 -12.98 -14.74
N GLY A 105 10.69 -14.12 -14.10
CA GLY A 105 10.96 -15.45 -14.66
C GLY A 105 9.97 -15.89 -15.73
N GLY A 106 8.91 -15.11 -16.00
CA GLY A 106 7.88 -15.43 -16.98
C GLY A 106 6.93 -16.56 -16.56
N HIS A 107 6.88 -16.91 -15.26
CA HIS A 107 6.01 -17.96 -14.75
C HIS A 107 4.54 -17.52 -14.65
N VAL A 108 4.32 -16.22 -14.38
CA VAL A 108 2.99 -15.61 -14.27
C VAL A 108 3.01 -14.19 -14.82
N ASN A 109 1.86 -13.74 -15.30
CA ASN A 109 1.56 -12.38 -15.74
C ASN A 109 0.86 -11.56 -14.67
N VAL A 110 0.07 -12.18 -13.78
CA VAL A 110 -0.62 -11.52 -12.66
C VAL A 110 -0.40 -12.31 -11.37
N ALA A 111 0.26 -11.67 -10.41
CA ALA A 111 0.55 -12.26 -9.11
C ALA A 111 -0.06 -11.44 -7.97
N LEU A 112 -0.45 -12.13 -6.90
CA LEU A 112 -0.92 -11.53 -5.66
C LEU A 112 0.16 -11.67 -4.59
N ALA A 113 0.51 -10.57 -3.92
CA ALA A 113 1.28 -10.61 -2.68
C ALA A 113 0.41 -10.13 -1.52
N VAL A 114 0.32 -10.93 -0.46
CA VAL A 114 -0.48 -10.65 0.73
C VAL A 114 0.41 -10.75 1.95
N GLY A 115 0.16 -9.87 2.91
CA GLY A 115 0.71 -9.95 4.24
C GLY A 115 -0.38 -9.77 5.27
N PHE A 116 -0.40 -10.58 6.32
CA PHE A 116 -1.34 -10.39 7.44
C PHE A 116 -0.71 -10.79 8.76
N GLU A 117 -1.26 -10.27 9.85
CA GLU A 117 -0.96 -10.77 11.18
C GLU A 117 -2.16 -10.59 12.10
N LYS A 118 -2.40 -11.61 12.94
CA LYS A 118 -3.28 -11.51 14.10
C LYS A 118 -2.44 -11.76 15.35
N MET A 119 -2.22 -10.70 16.10
CA MET A 119 -1.30 -10.64 17.22
C MET A 119 -2.04 -10.69 18.56
N LYS A 120 -1.28 -10.58 19.65
CA LYS A 120 -1.78 -10.32 21.00
C LYS A 120 -1.25 -8.96 21.48
N SER A 121 -1.94 -8.39 22.45
CA SER A 121 -1.39 -7.24 23.18
C SER A 121 -0.20 -7.69 24.00
N GLY A 122 0.90 -6.92 23.99
CA GLY A 122 2.12 -7.24 24.73
C GLY A 122 3.34 -7.41 23.82
N SER A 123 4.38 -8.04 24.34
CA SER A 123 5.63 -8.27 23.61
C SER A 123 5.57 -9.53 22.74
N LEU A 124 6.52 -9.69 21.81
CA LEU A 124 6.54 -10.81 20.86
C LEU A 124 6.76 -12.16 21.55
N GLU A 125 7.56 -12.17 22.61
CA GLU A 125 7.88 -13.36 23.40
C GLU A 125 6.62 -13.93 24.07
N ALA A 126 5.63 -13.08 24.39
CA ALA A 126 4.35 -13.53 24.92
C ALA A 126 3.50 -14.30 23.88
N MET A 127 3.89 -14.29 22.61
CA MET A 127 3.25 -15.03 21.51
C MET A 127 4.09 -16.22 21.04
N GLU A 128 5.36 -16.32 21.44
CA GLU A 128 6.20 -17.45 21.09
C GLU A 128 5.78 -18.70 21.84
N LYS A 129 5.67 -19.81 21.10
CA LYS A 129 5.59 -21.14 21.68
C LYS A 129 7.01 -21.69 21.69
N LEU A 130 7.60 -21.75 22.86
CA LEU A 130 8.86 -22.47 23.06
C LEU A 130 8.59 -23.96 22.83
N ASP A 131 9.30 -24.55 21.87
CA ASP A 131 9.42 -25.99 21.69
C ASP A 131 10.86 -26.45 21.98
N ASP A 132 11.18 -27.72 21.76
CA ASP A 132 12.48 -28.32 22.05
C ASP A 132 13.54 -28.08 20.96
N ARG A 133 13.25 -27.24 19.96
CA ARG A 133 14.16 -26.93 18.86
C ARG A 133 15.07 -25.75 19.20
N THR A 134 16.14 -25.63 18.41
CA THR A 134 17.04 -24.47 18.43
C THR A 134 16.27 -23.18 18.14
N HIS A 135 16.49 -22.17 18.99
CA HIS A 135 15.85 -20.87 18.84
C HIS A 135 16.49 -20.07 17.70
N ALA A 136 15.71 -19.58 16.74
CA ALA A 136 16.22 -18.87 15.56
C ALA A 136 17.07 -17.63 15.90
N LEU A 137 16.79 -16.99 17.05
CA LEU A 137 17.53 -15.83 17.54
C LEU A 137 18.68 -16.18 18.49
N GLU A 138 19.00 -17.45 18.76
CA GLU A 138 20.01 -17.84 19.77
C GLU A 138 21.34 -17.09 19.59
N ARG A 139 21.87 -17.06 18.35
CA ARG A 139 23.12 -16.35 18.05
C ARG A 139 23.00 -14.83 18.20
N HIS A 140 21.85 -14.26 17.89
CA HIS A 140 21.58 -12.83 18.08
C HIS A 140 21.50 -12.48 19.58
N ILE A 141 20.86 -13.34 20.37
CA ILE A 141 20.79 -13.22 21.84
C ILE A 141 22.19 -13.30 22.44
N ASN A 142 23.07 -14.17 21.92
CA ASN A 142 24.45 -14.25 22.38
C ASN A 142 25.24 -12.93 22.15
N VAL A 143 24.98 -12.22 21.05
CA VAL A 143 25.56 -10.88 20.84
C VAL A 143 25.12 -9.89 21.93
N ILE A 144 23.84 -9.90 22.33
CA ILE A 144 23.36 -9.05 23.44
C ILE A 144 24.08 -9.43 24.75
N SER A 145 24.11 -10.72 25.06
CA SER A 145 24.74 -11.26 26.28
C SER A 145 26.21 -10.86 26.41
N THR A 146 26.96 -10.91 25.31
CA THR A 146 28.39 -10.59 25.26
C THR A 146 28.72 -9.10 25.16
N THR A 147 27.72 -8.24 24.91
CA THR A 147 27.95 -6.79 24.73
C THR A 147 27.39 -5.96 25.88
N ARG A 148 26.07 -5.99 26.08
CA ARG A 148 25.36 -5.14 27.06
C ARG A 148 24.70 -5.95 28.18
N GLY A 149 24.75 -7.28 28.09
CA GLY A 149 24.04 -8.19 28.97
C GLY A 149 22.55 -8.29 28.63
N LEU A 150 21.93 -9.39 29.04
CA LEU A 150 20.50 -9.63 28.87
C LEU A 150 19.76 -9.22 30.15
N LEU A 151 18.73 -8.38 30.02
CA LEU A 151 17.89 -7.89 31.11
C LEU A 151 16.45 -8.44 30.99
N PRO A 152 15.63 -8.40 32.07
CA PRO A 152 14.24 -8.81 32.03
C PRO A 152 13.33 -7.76 31.35
N ALA A 153 13.58 -7.49 30.08
CA ALA A 153 12.81 -6.60 29.21
C ALA A 153 12.52 -7.29 27.86
N PRO A 154 11.55 -6.82 27.05
CA PRO A 154 11.30 -7.38 25.72
C PRO A 154 12.58 -7.43 24.87
N LEU A 155 12.93 -8.60 24.33
CA LEU A 155 14.17 -8.89 23.62
C LEU A 155 14.39 -7.97 22.43
N MET A 156 13.37 -7.76 21.59
CA MET A 156 13.48 -6.85 20.45
C MET A 156 13.75 -5.41 20.93
N ALA A 157 13.08 -4.95 21.98
CA ALA A 157 13.35 -3.63 22.53
C ALA A 157 14.80 -3.51 23.03
N GLN A 158 15.33 -4.55 23.66
CA GLN A 158 16.74 -4.60 24.06
C GLN A 158 17.68 -4.51 22.86
N MET A 159 17.43 -5.30 21.81
CA MET A 159 18.25 -5.30 20.59
C MET A 159 18.40 -3.90 20.00
N PHE A 160 17.28 -3.21 19.76
CA PHE A 160 17.29 -1.91 19.08
C PHE A 160 17.73 -0.76 19.99
N ALA A 161 17.39 -0.76 21.28
CA ALA A 161 17.91 0.26 22.19
C ALA A 161 19.41 0.08 22.47
N ASN A 162 19.92 -1.16 22.56
CA ASN A 162 21.37 -1.40 22.66
C ASN A 162 22.12 -0.90 21.42
N ALA A 163 21.54 -1.05 20.22
CA ALA A 163 22.09 -0.49 18.98
C ALA A 163 22.07 1.04 19.01
N GLY A 164 20.99 1.67 19.47
CA GLY A 164 20.92 3.11 19.68
C GLY A 164 21.96 3.61 20.68
N ARG A 165 22.18 2.88 21.77
CA ARG A 165 23.21 3.19 22.78
C ARG A 165 24.61 3.11 22.19
N GLU A 166 24.91 2.06 21.42
CA GLU A 166 26.18 1.96 20.71
C GLU A 166 26.38 3.14 19.74
N HIS A 167 25.32 3.60 19.07
CA HIS A 167 25.40 4.78 18.20
C HIS A 167 25.72 6.06 18.98
N MET A 168 25.07 6.27 20.13
CA MET A 168 25.37 7.40 21.03
C MET A 168 26.82 7.36 21.52
N ASP A 169 27.27 6.19 21.98
CA ASP A 169 28.62 6.00 22.53
C ASP A 169 29.70 6.24 21.45
N LYS A 170 29.47 5.82 20.20
CA LYS A 170 30.44 5.96 19.10
C LYS A 170 30.44 7.32 18.42
N TYR A 171 29.27 7.94 18.23
CA TYR A 171 29.12 9.08 17.32
C TYR A 171 28.57 10.34 18.01
N GLY A 172 28.23 10.28 19.30
CA GLY A 172 27.69 11.42 20.04
C GLY A 172 26.24 11.77 19.68
N THR A 173 25.51 10.84 19.06
CA THR A 173 24.06 10.96 18.87
C THR A 173 23.38 11.21 20.20
N LYS A 174 22.34 12.05 20.20
CA LYS A 174 21.69 12.49 21.41
C LYS A 174 20.38 11.75 21.63
N ARG A 175 19.97 11.62 22.90
CA ARG A 175 18.69 11.02 23.29
C ARG A 175 17.50 11.67 22.58
N GLU A 176 17.58 12.98 22.40
CA GLU A 176 16.55 13.82 21.80
C GLU A 176 16.37 13.52 20.30
N HIS A 177 17.40 13.01 19.60
CA HIS A 177 17.27 12.61 18.20
C HIS A 177 16.27 11.47 18.03
N PHE A 178 16.30 10.47 18.92
CA PHE A 178 15.33 9.37 18.90
C PHE A 178 13.91 9.85 19.25
N ALA A 179 13.78 10.75 20.23
CA ALA A 179 12.48 11.32 20.59
C ALA A 179 11.87 12.13 19.44
N LYS A 180 12.67 12.94 18.74
CA LYS A 180 12.24 13.71 17.55
C LYS A 180 11.79 12.78 16.41
N ILE A 181 12.42 11.62 16.23
CA ILE A 181 11.98 10.63 15.24
C ILE A 181 10.59 10.10 15.58
N ALA A 182 10.36 9.68 16.84
CA ALA A 182 9.03 9.25 17.28
C ALA A 182 7.99 10.36 17.12
N GLN A 183 8.35 11.60 17.48
CA GLN A 183 7.48 12.77 17.31
C GLN A 183 7.06 12.95 15.84
N LYS A 184 8.02 12.88 14.91
CA LYS A 184 7.77 12.99 13.48
C LYS A 184 6.82 11.91 12.98
N ASN A 185 7.02 10.65 13.38
CA ASN A 185 6.14 9.55 12.99
C ASN A 185 4.71 9.72 13.53
N HIS A 186 4.56 10.07 14.82
CA HIS A 186 3.26 10.37 15.42
C HIS A 186 2.57 11.56 14.75
N LYS A 187 3.31 12.61 14.40
CA LYS A 187 2.79 13.75 13.62
C LYS A 187 2.31 13.35 12.24
N HIS A 188 3.07 12.52 11.52
CA HIS A 188 2.65 12.03 10.20
C HIS A 188 1.39 11.15 10.29
N SER A 189 1.22 10.41 11.39
CA SER A 189 0.13 9.46 11.60
C SER A 189 -1.27 10.08 11.60
N ILE A 190 -1.41 11.36 12.00
CA ILE A 190 -2.71 12.04 12.10
C ILE A 190 -3.43 12.13 10.75
N ASN A 191 -2.66 12.11 9.66
CA ASN A 191 -3.16 12.17 8.28
C ASN A 191 -3.39 10.77 7.68
N ASN A 192 -3.16 9.70 8.45
CA ASN A 192 -3.32 8.32 8.00
C ASN A 192 -4.54 7.64 8.66
N PRO A 193 -5.68 7.48 7.96
CA PRO A 193 -6.85 6.83 8.52
C PRO A 193 -6.62 5.33 8.83
N ASN A 194 -5.62 4.70 8.21
CA ASN A 194 -5.28 3.30 8.44
C ASN A 194 -4.33 3.10 9.64
N SER A 195 -3.86 4.18 10.28
CA SER A 195 -2.95 4.13 11.42
C SER A 195 -3.68 3.72 12.71
N GLN A 196 -3.07 2.86 13.53
CA GLN A 196 -3.61 2.51 14.86
C GLN A 196 -3.65 3.74 15.77
N ILE A 197 -2.55 4.50 15.81
CA ILE A 197 -2.40 5.73 16.58
C ILE A 197 -2.48 6.89 15.59
N GLN A 198 -3.38 7.84 15.83
CA GLN A 198 -3.57 9.07 15.02
C GLN A 198 -3.51 10.29 15.95
N LYS A 199 -2.46 10.34 16.77
CA LYS A 199 -2.24 11.37 17.78
C LYS A 199 -0.81 11.92 17.63
N GLU A 200 -0.69 13.23 17.57
CA GLU A 200 0.60 13.91 17.72
C GLU A 200 0.94 14.05 19.22
N TYR A 201 2.21 13.88 19.55
CA TYR A 201 2.74 14.03 20.91
C TYR A 201 3.81 15.13 20.94
N SER A 202 3.89 15.85 22.04
CA SER A 202 4.98 16.78 22.31
C SER A 202 6.31 16.05 22.58
N SER A 203 7.44 16.74 22.42
CA SER A 203 8.75 16.18 22.74
C SER A 203 8.85 15.77 24.22
N ASP A 204 8.23 16.55 25.11
CA ASP A 204 8.20 16.25 26.55
C ASP A 204 7.36 15.01 26.87
N GLU A 205 6.20 14.83 26.23
CA GLU A 205 5.41 13.58 26.37
C GLU A 205 6.22 12.35 25.94
N ILE A 206 7.04 12.46 24.90
CA ILE A 206 7.85 11.36 24.38
C ILE A 206 9.04 11.06 25.30
N LEU A 207 9.78 12.09 25.71
CA LEU A 207 10.94 11.94 26.59
C LEU A 207 10.56 11.42 27.99
N ASN A 208 9.37 11.78 28.48
CA ASN A 208 8.86 11.33 29.79
C ASN A 208 7.96 10.10 29.71
N ALA A 209 7.79 9.49 28.53
CA ALA A 209 7.02 8.26 28.39
C ALA A 209 7.68 7.12 29.20
N ARG A 210 6.87 6.15 29.63
CA ARG A 210 7.35 4.96 30.37
C ARG A 210 8.53 4.32 29.66
N VAL A 211 9.67 4.21 30.36
CA VAL A 211 10.87 3.52 29.86
C VAL A 211 10.57 2.04 29.63
N ILE A 212 10.99 1.53 28.47
CA ILE A 212 10.90 0.12 28.10
C ILE A 212 12.24 -0.58 28.26
N HIS A 213 13.33 0.06 27.78
CA HIS A 213 14.70 -0.44 27.97
C HIS A 213 15.72 0.69 27.83
N ASP A 214 16.71 0.73 28.73
CA ASP A 214 17.75 1.77 28.80
C ASP A 214 17.15 3.19 28.71
N PHE A 215 17.37 3.89 27.60
CA PHE A 215 16.87 5.24 27.39
C PHE A 215 15.53 5.30 26.65
N MET A 216 15.11 4.20 26.03
CA MET A 216 14.03 4.14 25.06
C MET A 216 12.67 4.03 25.76
N GLY A 217 11.78 4.97 25.44
CA GLY A 217 10.43 5.09 25.99
C GLY A 217 9.37 4.40 25.13
N LEU A 218 8.20 4.17 25.73
CA LEU A 218 7.07 3.47 25.09
C LEU A 218 6.63 4.11 23.76
N LEU A 219 6.66 5.45 23.66
CA LEU A 219 6.23 6.17 22.45
C LEU A 219 7.23 6.07 21.29
N GLU A 220 8.40 5.48 21.52
CA GLU A 220 9.43 5.20 20.51
C GLU A 220 9.38 3.75 20.02
N CYS A 221 8.43 2.95 20.51
CA CYS A 221 8.22 1.55 20.15
C CYS A 221 6.95 1.40 19.30
N SER A 222 7.01 0.60 18.23
CA SER A 222 5.80 0.23 17.49
C SER A 222 4.83 -0.59 18.35
N PRO A 223 3.51 -0.32 18.33
CA PRO A 223 2.53 -1.17 18.99
C PRO A 223 2.30 -2.46 18.20
N THR A 224 2.03 -3.55 18.90
CA THR A 224 1.47 -4.75 18.26
C THR A 224 0.12 -4.42 17.63
N SER A 225 -0.17 -5.02 16.49
CA SER A 225 -1.34 -4.68 15.67
C SER A 225 -1.87 -5.88 14.92
N ASP A 226 -3.19 -5.92 14.79
CA ASP A 226 -3.87 -6.79 13.85
C ASP A 226 -4.08 -6.04 12.52
N GLY A 227 -3.93 -6.74 11.40
CA GLY A 227 -4.24 -6.18 10.08
C GLY A 227 -3.67 -6.97 8.92
N ALA A 228 -4.08 -6.59 7.72
CA ALA A 228 -3.60 -7.16 6.46
C ALA A 228 -3.36 -6.09 5.40
N ALA A 229 -2.49 -6.42 4.44
CA ALA A 229 -2.25 -5.63 3.24
C ALA A 229 -2.02 -6.57 2.05
N ALA A 230 -2.41 -6.12 0.86
CA ALA A 230 -2.34 -6.87 -0.38
C ALA A 230 -1.94 -5.96 -1.54
N VAL A 231 -1.17 -6.50 -2.48
CA VAL A 231 -0.85 -5.83 -3.75
C VAL A 231 -0.97 -6.81 -4.92
N ILE A 232 -1.48 -6.30 -6.04
CA ILE A 232 -1.54 -7.00 -7.32
C ILE A 232 -0.37 -6.54 -8.18
N LEU A 233 0.46 -7.50 -8.60
CA LEU A 233 1.58 -7.28 -9.49
C LEU A 233 1.24 -7.80 -10.88
N CYS A 234 1.74 -7.14 -11.93
CA CYS A 234 1.64 -7.64 -13.29
C CYS A 234 2.92 -7.50 -14.11
N SER A 235 3.02 -8.33 -15.16
CA SER A 235 4.06 -8.23 -16.18
C SER A 235 3.85 -7.01 -17.08
N GLU A 236 4.92 -6.57 -17.75
CA GLU A 236 4.79 -5.58 -18.82
C GLU A 236 3.86 -6.04 -19.95
N GLN A 237 3.88 -7.35 -20.28
CA GLN A 237 3.00 -7.90 -21.32
C GLN A 237 1.53 -7.77 -20.94
N PHE A 238 1.19 -8.05 -19.68
CA PHE A 238 -0.17 -7.84 -19.18
C PHE A 238 -0.54 -6.36 -19.22
N LEU A 239 0.35 -5.48 -18.76
CA LEU A 239 0.09 -4.04 -18.74
C LEU A 239 -0.17 -3.46 -20.14
N LYS A 240 0.59 -3.91 -21.15
CA LYS A 240 0.37 -3.54 -22.56
C LYS A 240 -1.00 -3.96 -23.08
N LYS A 241 -1.52 -5.11 -22.65
CA LYS A 241 -2.88 -5.59 -22.99
C LYS A 241 -3.98 -4.88 -22.19
N SER A 242 -3.62 -4.25 -21.07
CA SER A 242 -4.53 -3.53 -20.16
C SER A 242 -4.18 -2.05 -20.05
N PRO A 243 -4.21 -1.26 -21.16
CA PRO A 243 -3.72 0.11 -21.19
C PRO A 243 -4.45 1.07 -20.25
N HIS A 244 -5.66 0.71 -19.81
CA HIS A 244 -6.42 1.46 -18.82
C HIS A 244 -5.75 1.48 -17.42
N LEU A 245 -4.84 0.56 -17.13
CA LEU A 245 -4.06 0.48 -15.89
C LEU A 245 -2.75 1.26 -15.94
N TYR A 246 -2.34 1.75 -17.10
CA TYR A 246 -1.03 2.37 -17.28
C TYR A 246 -0.79 3.57 -16.33
N LYS A 247 -1.82 4.40 -16.13
CA LYS A 247 -1.74 5.61 -15.28
C LYS A 247 -1.55 5.31 -13.80
N GLN A 248 -1.90 4.11 -13.33
CA GLN A 248 -1.78 3.71 -11.93
C GLN A 248 -0.65 2.71 -11.69
N ALA A 249 -0.10 2.13 -12.76
CA ALA A 249 0.98 1.16 -12.67
C ALA A 249 2.23 1.79 -12.06
N VAL A 250 2.72 1.17 -10.99
CA VAL A 250 3.95 1.55 -10.29
C VAL A 250 5.01 0.49 -10.58
N GLU A 251 6.03 0.86 -11.36
CA GLU A 251 7.17 0.00 -11.67
C GLU A 251 8.00 -0.28 -10.41
N ILE A 252 8.36 -1.54 -10.19
CA ILE A 252 9.42 -1.91 -9.25
C ILE A 252 10.75 -1.81 -10.01
N ILE A 253 11.42 -0.65 -9.91
CA ILE A 253 12.67 -0.35 -10.63
C ILE A 253 13.75 -1.37 -10.27
N GLY A 254 13.81 -1.72 -8.99
CA GLY A 254 14.72 -2.70 -8.45
C GLY A 254 14.31 -3.09 -7.04
N ALA A 255 14.69 -4.30 -6.64
CA ALA A 255 14.49 -4.81 -5.31
C ALA A 255 15.63 -5.76 -4.97
N GLU A 256 16.18 -5.64 -3.77
CA GLU A 256 17.21 -6.54 -3.24
C GLU A 256 16.73 -7.10 -1.92
N LEU A 257 16.72 -8.43 -1.80
CA LEU A 257 16.49 -9.17 -0.57
C LEU A 257 17.77 -9.93 -0.21
N GLY A 258 18.13 -9.92 1.07
CA GLY A 258 19.25 -10.72 1.55
C GLY A 258 19.23 -10.90 3.06
N THR A 259 20.19 -11.66 3.55
CA THR A 259 20.28 -12.12 4.93
C THR A 259 21.55 -11.63 5.62
N ASP A 260 21.69 -12.00 6.90
CA ASP A 260 22.81 -11.68 7.77
C ASP A 260 24.19 -11.93 7.14
N GLU A 261 25.12 -11.03 7.47
CA GLU A 261 26.54 -11.11 7.16
C GLU A 261 27.33 -11.66 8.35
N PRO A 262 28.55 -12.20 8.17
CA PRO A 262 29.39 -12.65 9.28
C PRO A 262 29.59 -11.59 10.38
N SER A 263 29.60 -10.29 10.02
CA SER A 263 29.79 -9.18 10.95
C SER A 263 28.74 -9.11 12.06
N VAL A 264 27.53 -9.64 11.82
CA VAL A 264 26.44 -9.73 12.81
C VAL A 264 26.91 -10.47 14.07
N PHE A 265 27.68 -11.55 13.91
CA PHE A 265 28.10 -12.41 15.02
C PHE A 265 29.59 -12.27 15.37
N ALA A 266 30.42 -11.80 14.43
CA ALA A 266 31.87 -11.73 14.62
C ALA A 266 32.35 -10.42 15.25
N GLU A 267 31.65 -9.30 15.06
CA GLU A 267 32.12 -7.99 15.51
C GLU A 267 31.59 -7.57 16.89
N HIS A 268 30.73 -8.39 17.51
CA HIS A 268 30.10 -8.09 18.81
C HIS A 268 29.52 -6.66 18.86
N SER A 269 28.78 -6.29 17.81
CA SER A 269 28.16 -4.96 17.68
C SER A 269 26.65 -5.09 17.63
N SER A 270 25.96 -4.31 18.47
CA SER A 270 24.51 -4.18 18.47
C SER A 270 24.02 -3.52 17.18
N LEU A 271 24.76 -2.56 16.62
CA LEU A 271 24.46 -1.96 15.31
C LEU A 271 24.44 -3.01 14.20
N LYS A 272 25.46 -3.87 14.15
CA LYS A 272 25.56 -4.94 13.14
C LYS A 272 24.51 -6.01 13.37
N MET A 273 24.25 -6.38 14.63
CA MET A 273 23.26 -7.38 15.02
C MET A 273 21.83 -7.03 14.58
N ILE A 274 21.46 -5.74 14.58
CA ILE A 274 20.15 -5.31 14.07
C ILE A 274 20.09 -5.18 12.53
N GLY A 275 21.15 -5.58 11.82
CA GLY A 275 21.18 -5.68 10.37
C GLY A 275 21.73 -4.47 9.61
N PHE A 276 22.49 -3.58 10.25
CA PHE A 276 23.10 -2.41 9.58
C PHE A 276 23.87 -2.79 8.30
N ASP A 277 24.77 -3.77 8.38
CA ASP A 277 25.58 -4.19 7.23
C ASP A 277 24.75 -4.88 6.15
N MET A 278 23.74 -5.65 6.55
CA MET A 278 22.81 -6.29 5.63
C MET A 278 22.10 -5.22 4.78
N ILE A 279 21.49 -4.22 5.42
CA ILE A 279 20.78 -3.15 4.71
C ILE A 279 21.72 -2.29 3.89
N ARG A 280 22.92 -1.99 4.38
CA ARG A 280 23.94 -1.25 3.63
C ARG A 280 24.37 -1.99 2.35
N LYS A 281 24.64 -3.30 2.44
CA LYS A 281 24.95 -4.13 1.27
C LYS A 281 23.83 -4.12 0.25
N LEU A 282 22.59 -4.33 0.69
CA LEU A 282 21.44 -4.39 -0.20
C LEU A 282 21.18 -3.04 -0.87
N SER A 283 21.30 -1.94 -0.12
CA SER A 283 21.17 -0.58 -0.64
C SER A 283 22.20 -0.29 -1.72
N ASN A 284 23.48 -0.59 -1.45
CA ASN A 284 24.56 -0.41 -2.43
C ASN A 284 24.31 -1.22 -3.72
N ARG A 285 23.89 -2.48 -3.60
CA ARG A 285 23.54 -3.32 -4.76
C ARG A 285 22.36 -2.76 -5.53
N LEU A 286 21.33 -2.28 -4.85
CA LEU A 286 20.14 -1.70 -5.46
C LEU A 286 20.50 -0.43 -6.25
N TYR A 287 21.27 0.48 -5.66
CA TYR A 287 21.73 1.70 -6.32
C TYR A 287 22.62 1.40 -7.53
N GLN A 288 23.55 0.44 -7.40
CA GLN A 288 24.39 0.02 -8.52
C GLN A 288 23.57 -0.57 -9.68
N LYS A 289 22.56 -1.40 -9.39
CA LYS A 289 21.73 -2.06 -10.42
C LYS A 289 20.78 -1.09 -11.11
N THR A 290 20.26 -0.10 -10.38
CA THR A 290 19.26 0.84 -10.91
C THR A 290 19.87 2.11 -11.47
N GLY A 291 21.13 2.41 -11.14
CA GLY A 291 21.78 3.69 -11.45
C GLY A 291 21.20 4.88 -10.67
N LEU A 292 20.32 4.62 -9.69
CA LEU A 292 19.71 5.64 -8.83
C LEU A 292 20.44 5.72 -7.50
N THR A 293 20.27 6.85 -6.83
CA THR A 293 20.88 7.15 -5.53
C THR A 293 19.83 7.61 -4.52
N PRO A 294 20.18 7.69 -3.22
CA PRO A 294 19.34 8.34 -2.23
C PRO A 294 18.87 9.77 -2.58
N ASN A 295 19.64 10.51 -3.39
CA ASN A 295 19.27 11.88 -3.79
C ASN A 295 18.14 11.92 -4.82
N ASP A 296 17.87 10.81 -5.50
CA ASP A 296 16.79 10.71 -6.48
C ASP A 296 15.44 10.39 -5.84
N VAL A 297 15.43 10.02 -4.55
CA VAL A 297 14.25 9.59 -3.78
C VAL A 297 13.60 10.78 -3.09
N GLN A 298 12.27 10.88 -3.15
CA GLN A 298 11.50 11.91 -2.43
C GLN A 298 10.75 11.36 -1.21
N VAL A 299 10.31 10.10 -1.27
CA VAL A 299 9.51 9.47 -0.22
C VAL A 299 10.09 8.13 0.18
N ILE A 300 10.09 7.86 1.48
CA ILE A 300 10.64 6.63 2.05
C ILE A 300 9.62 6.02 3.01
N GLU A 301 9.34 4.72 2.89
CA GLU A 301 8.74 3.93 3.96
C GLU A 301 9.79 2.93 4.45
N LEU A 302 10.33 3.17 5.64
CA LEU A 302 11.36 2.36 6.26
C LEU A 302 10.88 1.63 7.51
N HIS A 303 11.71 0.73 8.02
CA HIS A 303 11.35 -0.15 9.13
C HIS A 303 11.63 0.48 10.51
N ASP A 304 10.80 1.43 10.94
CA ASP A 304 10.90 2.10 12.25
C ASP A 304 10.23 1.28 13.37
N CYS A 305 10.54 -0.02 13.53
CA CYS A 305 10.00 -0.81 14.65
C CYS A 305 10.30 -0.16 16.02
N PHE A 306 11.44 0.52 16.10
CA PHE A 306 11.82 1.41 17.18
C PHE A 306 12.55 2.64 16.62
N ALA A 307 12.47 3.79 17.31
CA ALA A 307 13.12 5.03 16.87
C ALA A 307 14.63 4.90 16.62
N PRO A 308 15.41 4.13 17.42
CA PRO A 308 16.81 3.85 17.10
C PRO A 308 17.02 3.20 15.73
N ASN A 309 16.15 2.27 15.33
CA ASN A 309 16.29 1.59 14.05
C ASN A 309 16.10 2.54 12.87
N GLU A 310 15.19 3.51 12.98
CA GLU A 310 15.01 4.52 11.95
C GLU A 310 16.26 5.39 11.78
N LEU A 311 16.85 5.89 12.89
CA LEU A 311 18.07 6.70 12.84
C LEU A 311 19.22 5.95 12.16
N ILE A 312 19.44 4.70 12.58
CA ILE A 312 20.51 3.85 12.07
C ILE A 312 20.25 3.48 10.60
N SER A 313 18.98 3.32 10.22
CA SER A 313 18.59 3.05 8.82
C SER A 313 18.92 4.21 7.89
N TYR A 314 18.93 5.46 8.35
CA TYR A 314 19.33 6.58 7.49
C TYR A 314 20.75 6.41 6.93
N GLU A 315 21.65 5.92 7.77
CA GLU A 315 23.05 5.69 7.43
C GLU A 315 23.21 4.42 6.59
N ALA A 316 22.49 3.34 6.94
CA ALA A 316 22.52 2.09 6.19
C ALA A 316 21.94 2.25 4.77
N LEU A 317 20.93 3.09 4.59
CA LEU A 317 20.35 3.44 3.30
C LEU A 317 21.20 4.44 2.50
N GLY A 318 22.26 5.00 3.09
CA GLY A 318 23.14 5.97 2.44
C GLY A 318 22.55 7.38 2.33
N LEU A 319 21.54 7.73 3.13
CA LEU A 319 20.96 9.08 3.16
C LEU A 319 21.95 10.10 3.74
N CYS A 320 22.84 9.64 4.63
CA CYS A 320 23.93 10.42 5.21
C CYS A 320 25.16 9.53 5.48
N PRO A 321 26.35 10.13 5.71
CA PRO A 321 27.51 9.38 6.20
C PRO A 321 27.24 8.70 7.54
N ILE A 322 28.01 7.64 7.84
CA ILE A 322 27.93 6.92 9.11
C ILE A 322 28.19 7.87 10.29
N GLY A 323 27.39 7.75 11.34
CA GLY A 323 27.40 8.62 12.52
C GLY A 323 26.70 9.97 12.33
N LYS A 324 26.08 10.24 11.16
CA LYS A 324 25.40 11.51 10.85
C LYS A 324 23.88 11.41 10.78
N GLY A 325 23.29 10.30 11.25
CA GLY A 325 21.83 10.16 11.32
C GLY A 325 21.15 11.27 12.13
N GLY A 326 21.79 11.76 13.20
CA GLY A 326 21.29 12.90 13.99
C GLY A 326 21.19 14.21 13.21
N ASP A 327 22.07 14.44 12.22
CA ASP A 327 22.06 15.67 11.41
C ASP A 327 20.79 15.76 10.54
N ILE A 328 20.30 14.62 10.03
CA ILE A 328 19.03 14.58 9.28
C ILE A 328 17.87 15.00 10.18
N VAL A 329 17.86 14.53 11.43
CA VAL A 329 16.82 14.85 12.40
C VAL A 329 16.85 16.33 12.77
N ASP A 330 18.04 16.88 13.04
CA ASP A 330 18.17 18.29 13.45
C ASP A 330 17.82 19.27 12.32
N LYS A 331 18.08 18.90 11.07
CA LYS A 331 17.70 19.70 9.89
C LYS A 331 16.22 19.57 9.51
N GLY A 332 15.52 18.58 10.04
CA GLY A 332 14.17 18.22 9.58
C GLY A 332 14.17 17.63 8.16
N ASP A 333 15.28 17.01 7.74
CA ASP A 333 15.41 16.41 6.40
C ASP A 333 14.60 15.11 6.23
N ASN A 334 13.93 14.65 7.29
CA ASN A 334 13.10 13.44 7.33
C ASN A 334 11.58 13.70 7.39
N THR A 335 11.13 14.92 7.10
CA THR A 335 9.71 15.31 7.13
C THR A 335 9.32 16.23 5.96
N TYR A 336 8.04 16.63 5.90
CA TYR A 336 7.54 17.56 4.89
C TYR A 336 8.29 18.89 4.94
N GLY A 337 8.76 19.34 3.77
CA GLY A 337 9.61 20.52 3.62
C GLY A 337 11.11 20.23 3.74
N GLY A 338 11.48 19.04 4.23
CA GLY A 338 12.86 18.55 4.22
C GLY A 338 13.24 17.86 2.91
N LYS A 339 14.45 17.29 2.88
CA LYS A 339 14.97 16.57 1.71
C LYS A 339 14.20 15.28 1.37
N TRP A 340 13.82 14.50 2.38
CA TRP A 340 13.02 13.29 2.23
C TRP A 340 11.80 13.33 3.14
N VAL A 341 10.63 12.91 2.63
CA VAL A 341 9.51 12.61 3.51
C VAL A 341 9.59 11.15 3.92
N ILE A 342 10.03 10.90 5.15
CA ILE A 342 10.22 9.56 5.69
C ILE A 342 9.00 9.16 6.53
N ASN A 343 8.44 8.00 6.20
CA ASN A 343 7.26 7.40 6.80
C ASN A 343 6.06 8.36 6.80
N PRO A 344 5.61 8.86 5.63
CA PRO A 344 4.42 9.72 5.57
C PRO A 344 3.18 9.07 6.18
N SER A 345 3.12 7.74 6.25
CA SER A 345 2.05 7.00 6.89
C SER A 345 2.01 7.10 8.43
N GLY A 346 3.06 7.65 9.04
CA GLY A 346 3.35 7.56 10.47
C GLY A 346 4.18 6.37 10.92
N GLY A 347 4.74 5.59 9.97
CA GLY A 347 5.65 4.49 10.27
C GLY A 347 5.07 3.38 11.14
N LEU A 348 5.86 2.37 11.49
CA LEU A 348 5.48 1.31 12.42
C LEU A 348 5.20 1.88 13.82
N ILE A 349 5.91 2.94 14.23
CA ILE A 349 5.73 3.61 15.54
C ILE A 349 4.28 4.00 15.78
N SER A 350 3.56 4.49 14.76
CA SER A 350 2.18 4.96 14.92
C SER A 350 1.16 4.13 14.15
N LYS A 351 1.48 3.73 12.90
CA LYS A 351 0.60 2.86 12.09
C LYS A 351 0.35 1.55 12.79
N GLY A 352 1.34 1.08 13.53
CA GLY A 352 1.36 -0.23 14.12
C GLY A 352 2.02 -1.26 13.21
N HIS A 353 2.33 -2.41 13.79
CA HIS A 353 3.19 -3.41 13.14
C HIS A 353 2.58 -4.83 13.16
N PRO A 354 1.56 -5.13 12.33
CA PRO A 354 1.21 -6.50 11.99
C PRO A 354 2.35 -7.04 11.13
N ILE A 355 3.10 -7.99 11.69
CA ILE A 355 4.41 -8.42 11.20
C ILE A 355 4.35 -8.82 9.72
N GLY A 356 3.47 -9.78 9.36
CA GLY A 356 3.26 -10.18 7.98
C GLY A 356 2.79 -9.07 7.05
N ALA A 357 1.95 -8.14 7.53
CA ALA A 357 1.33 -7.10 6.71
C ALA A 357 2.26 -5.92 6.39
N THR A 358 3.26 -5.68 7.22
CA THR A 358 4.02 -4.42 7.23
C THR A 358 4.73 -4.14 5.91
N GLY A 359 5.49 -5.11 5.40
CA GLY A 359 6.20 -4.94 4.14
C GLY A 359 5.26 -4.67 2.95
N VAL A 360 4.08 -5.28 2.94
CA VAL A 360 3.08 -5.01 1.90
C VAL A 360 2.43 -3.63 2.10
N ALA A 361 2.12 -3.24 3.34
CA ALA A 361 1.54 -1.93 3.65
C ALA A 361 2.48 -0.75 3.32
N GLN A 362 3.80 -0.94 3.41
CA GLN A 362 4.77 0.04 2.90
C GLN A 362 4.61 0.23 1.38
N VAL A 363 4.49 -0.85 0.61
CA VAL A 363 4.24 -0.78 -0.86
C VAL A 363 2.91 -0.10 -1.15
N VAL A 364 1.87 -0.35 -0.35
CA VAL A 364 0.59 0.38 -0.46
C VAL A 364 0.81 1.88 -0.36
N GLU A 365 1.44 2.39 0.70
CA GLU A 365 1.64 3.83 0.87
C GLU A 365 2.51 4.42 -0.25
N LEU A 366 3.64 3.81 -0.59
CA LEU A 366 4.53 4.30 -1.65
C LEU A 366 3.82 4.32 -3.01
N SER A 367 2.94 3.36 -3.29
CA SER A 367 2.15 3.34 -4.52
C SER A 367 1.13 4.49 -4.54
N LEU A 368 0.45 4.77 -3.42
CA LEU A 368 -0.47 5.91 -3.32
C LEU A 368 0.24 7.25 -3.53
N GLN A 369 1.46 7.39 -2.97
CA GLN A 369 2.31 8.58 -3.11
C GLN A 369 2.71 8.81 -4.57
N LEU A 370 3.23 7.78 -5.24
CA LEU A 370 3.64 7.86 -6.65
C LEU A 370 2.48 8.11 -7.62
N ARG A 371 1.28 7.62 -7.26
CA ARG A 371 0.04 7.84 -8.02
C ARG A 371 -0.58 9.22 -7.78
N GLY A 372 -0.08 10.00 -6.81
CA GLY A 372 -0.60 11.33 -6.50
C GLY A 372 -1.96 11.31 -5.77
N ILE A 373 -2.26 10.23 -5.06
CA ILE A 373 -3.57 10.00 -4.39
C ILE A 373 -3.45 9.70 -2.89
N ALA A 374 -2.33 10.07 -2.25
CA ALA A 374 -2.12 9.85 -0.81
C ALA A 374 -2.86 10.87 0.10
N GLY A 375 -3.71 11.73 -0.46
CA GLY A 375 -4.54 12.69 0.29
C GLY A 375 -3.69 13.70 1.07
N ALA A 376 -4.01 13.91 2.35
CA ALA A 376 -3.28 14.84 3.23
C ALA A 376 -1.81 14.43 3.48
N ARG A 377 -1.43 13.20 3.11
CA ARG A 377 -0.04 12.71 3.21
C ARG A 377 0.77 12.94 1.93
N GLN A 378 0.18 13.51 0.89
CA GLN A 378 0.81 13.55 -0.42
C GLN A 378 2.14 14.32 -0.39
N VAL A 379 3.21 13.63 -0.79
CA VAL A 379 4.53 14.22 -0.98
C VAL A 379 4.55 14.99 -2.30
N PRO A 380 4.91 16.29 -2.29
CA PRO A 380 5.02 17.09 -3.51
C PRO A 380 6.09 16.53 -4.47
N ASN A 381 5.82 16.57 -5.78
CA ASN A 381 6.76 16.16 -6.82
C ASN A 381 7.36 14.75 -6.64
N CYS A 382 6.61 13.81 -6.04
CA CYS A 382 7.06 12.45 -5.82
C CYS A 382 7.29 11.71 -7.15
N LYS A 383 8.53 11.30 -7.43
CA LYS A 383 8.93 10.57 -8.67
C LYS A 383 9.53 9.22 -8.38
N VAL A 384 10.33 9.12 -7.32
CA VAL A 384 10.95 7.88 -6.87
C VAL A 384 10.67 7.69 -5.39
N ALA A 385 10.26 6.48 -5.05
CA ALA A 385 9.96 6.04 -3.70
C ALA A 385 10.90 4.91 -3.29
N LEU A 386 11.34 4.89 -2.02
CA LEU A 386 12.18 3.84 -1.46
C LEU A 386 11.43 3.08 -0.36
N GLN A 387 11.50 1.75 -0.42
CA GLN A 387 11.09 0.87 0.67
C GLN A 387 12.30 0.32 1.41
N HIS A 388 12.19 0.21 2.73
CA HIS A 388 13.09 -0.56 3.58
C HIS A 388 12.29 -1.41 4.59
N ASN A 389 12.51 -2.71 4.61
CA ASN A 389 11.85 -3.66 5.51
C ASN A 389 12.85 -4.72 6.01
N ILE A 390 12.87 -5.00 7.32
CA ILE A 390 13.84 -5.93 7.93
C ILE A 390 13.19 -6.79 9.01
N GLY A 391 13.62 -8.05 9.12
CA GLY A 391 13.30 -8.95 10.23
C GLY A 391 14.56 -9.56 10.81
N ILE A 392 14.73 -9.48 12.14
CA ILE A 392 15.90 -10.02 12.86
C ILE A 392 15.88 -11.55 12.89
N GLY A 393 17.06 -12.16 12.92
CA GLY A 393 17.26 -13.60 12.70
C GLY A 393 17.42 -13.97 11.23
N GLY A 394 17.19 -13.02 10.33
CA GLY A 394 16.68 -13.34 9.01
C GLY A 394 17.14 -12.39 7.92
N ALA A 395 16.21 -11.56 7.46
CA ALA A 395 16.28 -10.95 6.14
C ALA A 395 15.91 -9.46 6.13
N GLY A 396 16.59 -8.73 5.26
CA GLY A 396 16.29 -7.36 4.89
C GLY A 396 15.90 -7.26 3.42
N MET A 397 15.08 -6.27 3.11
CA MET A 397 14.67 -5.93 1.75
C MET A 397 14.69 -4.41 1.56
N VAL A 398 15.26 -3.97 0.44
CA VAL A 398 15.19 -2.59 -0.05
C VAL A 398 14.71 -2.59 -1.49
N ALA A 399 13.88 -1.61 -1.85
CA ALA A 399 13.35 -1.50 -3.21
C ALA A 399 13.08 -0.05 -3.61
N LEU A 400 13.17 0.21 -4.92
CA LEU A 400 12.87 1.49 -5.53
C LEU A 400 11.67 1.36 -6.47
N TYR A 401 10.80 2.37 -6.43
CA TYR A 401 9.55 2.40 -7.18
C TYR A 401 9.39 3.73 -7.93
N ARG A 402 8.76 3.70 -9.10
CA ARG A 402 8.31 4.90 -9.81
C ARG A 402 7.00 4.63 -10.56
N LEU A 403 6.29 5.67 -10.96
CA LEU A 403 5.17 5.51 -11.88
C LEU A 403 5.67 5.01 -13.25
N ALA A 404 4.92 4.09 -13.88
CA ALA A 404 5.24 3.56 -15.19
C ALA A 404 5.41 4.68 -16.24
N GLN A 405 6.47 4.59 -17.04
CA GLN A 405 6.77 5.55 -18.10
C GLN A 405 6.48 4.95 -19.48
N LEU A 406 5.61 5.60 -20.26
CA LEU A 406 5.37 5.24 -21.66
C LEU A 406 6.70 5.33 -22.42
N SER A 407 7.14 4.24 -23.06
CA SER A 407 8.38 4.28 -23.84
C SER A 407 8.19 5.20 -25.04
N SER A 408 9.12 6.14 -25.23
CA SER A 408 9.13 7.11 -26.32
C SER A 408 9.13 6.50 -27.72
N SER A 409 9.45 5.20 -27.86
CA SER A 409 9.39 4.43 -29.10
C SER A 409 7.98 4.01 -29.52
N GLU A 410 6.96 4.20 -28.68
CA GLU A 410 5.54 4.07 -29.05
C GLU A 410 4.91 5.42 -29.41
N ASN A 411 5.72 6.36 -29.92
CA ASN A 411 5.22 7.49 -30.74
C ASN A 411 4.71 6.94 -32.09
N VAL A 412 3.64 6.14 -32.04
CA VAL A 412 2.74 5.93 -33.16
C VAL A 412 2.21 7.32 -33.52
N THR A 413 2.68 7.82 -34.67
CA THR A 413 2.08 8.88 -35.49
C THR A 413 0.99 9.68 -34.79
N ASN A 414 1.31 10.88 -34.29
CA ASN A 414 0.44 12.05 -34.14
C ASN A 414 -1.10 11.82 -34.21
N ALA A 415 -1.60 10.86 -33.46
CA ALA A 415 -2.99 10.77 -33.09
C ALA A 415 -3.00 11.34 -31.69
N LYS A 416 -3.52 12.56 -31.55
CA LYS A 416 -3.84 13.14 -30.24
C LYS A 416 -4.76 12.15 -29.53
N VAL A 417 -4.19 11.21 -28.77
CA VAL A 417 -4.94 10.40 -27.82
C VAL A 417 -5.25 11.36 -26.69
N PRO A 418 -6.52 11.80 -26.51
CA PRO A 418 -6.83 12.79 -25.51
C PRO A 418 -6.55 12.18 -24.14
N VAL A 419 -5.90 12.94 -23.26
CA VAL A 419 -5.86 12.62 -21.82
C VAL A 419 -7.29 12.27 -21.40
N LYS A 420 -7.58 10.99 -21.13
CA LYS A 420 -8.93 10.56 -20.73
C LYS A 420 -9.23 11.28 -19.41
N LYS A 421 -10.04 12.33 -19.51
CA LYS A 421 -10.49 13.18 -18.40
C LYS A 421 -11.42 12.33 -17.54
N ILE A 422 -11.19 12.34 -16.24
CA ILE A 422 -11.93 11.50 -15.28
C ILE A 422 -13.29 12.16 -15.03
N PHE A 423 -14.37 11.42 -15.29
CA PHE A 423 -15.74 11.82 -14.95
C PHE A 423 -16.15 11.06 -13.69
N LEU A 424 -16.72 11.77 -12.71
CA LEU A 424 -17.26 11.18 -11.48
C LEU A 424 -18.39 10.19 -11.80
N SER A 425 -19.14 10.43 -12.88
CA SER A 425 -20.20 9.54 -13.34
C SER A 425 -19.73 8.17 -13.86
N ASP A 426 -18.44 7.98 -14.14
CA ASP A 426 -17.92 6.70 -14.64
C ASP A 426 -18.25 5.54 -13.69
N ALA A 427 -18.06 5.77 -12.39
CA ALA A 427 -18.39 4.80 -11.34
C ALA A 427 -19.91 4.50 -11.24
N ILE A 428 -20.78 5.45 -11.62
CA ILE A 428 -22.23 5.21 -11.68
C ILE A 428 -22.56 4.24 -12.81
N PHE A 429 -22.05 4.49 -14.01
CA PHE A 429 -22.32 3.61 -15.15
C PHE A 429 -21.72 2.21 -14.97
N ASP A 430 -20.55 2.10 -14.34
CA ASP A 430 -19.98 0.81 -13.94
C ASP A 430 -20.89 0.08 -12.94
N GLY A 431 -21.45 0.79 -11.95
CA GLY A 431 -22.44 0.21 -11.05
C GLY A 431 -23.73 -0.25 -11.76
N ILE A 432 -24.19 0.45 -12.80
CA ILE A 432 -25.33 0.01 -13.62
C ILE A 432 -24.96 -1.25 -14.42
N ARG A 433 -23.73 -1.35 -14.97
CA ARG A 433 -23.26 -2.57 -15.67
C ARG A 433 -23.31 -3.80 -14.76
N GLU A 434 -22.87 -3.67 -13.52
CA GLU A 434 -22.93 -4.78 -12.55
C GLU A 434 -24.37 -5.16 -12.20
N ARG A 435 -25.27 -4.18 -12.11
CA ARG A 435 -26.69 -4.44 -11.86
C ARG A 435 -27.36 -5.17 -13.02
N ILE A 436 -27.04 -4.83 -14.26
CA ILE A 436 -27.56 -5.53 -15.47
C ILE A 436 -27.21 -7.03 -15.43
N LYS A 437 -26.04 -7.40 -14.90
CA LYS A 437 -25.63 -8.81 -14.79
C LYS A 437 -26.48 -9.60 -13.77
N THR A 438 -27.01 -8.93 -12.76
CA THR A 438 -27.67 -9.56 -11.60
C THR A 438 -29.20 -9.47 -11.66
N GLU A 439 -29.76 -8.35 -12.14
CA GLU A 439 -31.19 -8.12 -12.27
C GLU A 439 -31.66 -8.39 -13.71
N LYS A 440 -32.15 -9.61 -13.97
CA LYS A 440 -32.51 -10.08 -15.32
C LYS A 440 -33.80 -9.44 -15.89
N ASP A 441 -34.66 -8.90 -15.04
CA ASP A 441 -35.95 -8.28 -15.40
C ASP A 441 -35.86 -6.78 -15.68
N LEU A 442 -34.67 -6.19 -15.59
CA LEU A 442 -34.45 -4.75 -15.74
C LEU A 442 -35.01 -4.19 -17.06
N SER A 443 -34.86 -4.95 -18.15
CA SER A 443 -35.36 -4.57 -19.48
C SER A 443 -36.88 -4.47 -19.51
N GLN A 444 -37.57 -5.43 -18.89
CA GLN A 444 -39.04 -5.44 -18.84
C GLN A 444 -39.58 -4.29 -17.98
N THR A 445 -38.92 -4.02 -16.85
CA THR A 445 -39.35 -3.00 -15.90
C THR A 445 -39.16 -1.57 -16.43
N ILE A 446 -38.06 -1.32 -17.16
CA ILE A 446 -37.68 0.02 -17.64
C ILE A 446 -38.19 0.27 -19.07
N ASN A 447 -37.99 -0.69 -19.98
CA ASN A 447 -38.39 -0.67 -21.39
C ASN A 447 -38.21 0.70 -22.07
N SER A 448 -37.06 1.32 -21.84
CA SER A 448 -36.72 2.67 -22.30
C SER A 448 -35.23 2.78 -22.58
N SER A 449 -34.84 3.65 -23.51
CA SER A 449 -33.44 4.01 -23.73
C SER A 449 -33.12 5.45 -23.33
N PHE A 450 -31.98 5.64 -22.69
CA PHE A 450 -31.50 6.92 -22.17
C PHE A 450 -30.17 7.30 -22.78
N ARG A 451 -30.02 8.56 -23.16
CA ARG A 451 -28.71 9.17 -23.43
C ARG A 451 -28.40 10.20 -22.35
N PHE A 452 -27.20 10.12 -21.78
CA PHE A 452 -26.67 11.13 -20.87
C PHE A 452 -25.54 11.85 -21.59
N ILE A 453 -25.63 13.18 -21.66
CA ILE A 453 -24.58 14.06 -22.17
C ILE A 453 -24.06 14.85 -20.98
N LEU A 454 -22.90 14.44 -20.48
CA LEU A 454 -22.33 14.94 -19.23
C LEU A 454 -21.15 15.85 -19.55
N THR A 455 -21.11 17.03 -18.91
CA THR A 455 -19.99 17.96 -19.01
C THR A 455 -19.13 17.90 -17.75
N GLY A 456 -17.88 17.46 -17.89
CA GLY A 456 -16.89 17.28 -16.82
C GLY A 456 -15.84 18.40 -16.78
N PRO A 457 -14.67 18.16 -16.15
CA PRO A 457 -13.57 19.12 -16.07
C PRO A 457 -13.13 19.63 -17.46
N ASP A 458 -12.70 20.89 -17.51
CA ASP A 458 -12.24 21.58 -18.73
C ASP A 458 -13.25 21.51 -19.89
N ASN A 459 -14.56 21.59 -19.58
CA ASN A 459 -15.67 21.50 -20.52
C ASN A 459 -15.66 20.24 -21.41
N ALA A 460 -15.01 19.16 -20.95
CA ALA A 460 -15.06 17.91 -21.65
C ALA A 460 -16.49 17.36 -21.64
N VAL A 461 -16.92 16.79 -22.76
CA VAL A 461 -18.24 16.18 -22.89
C VAL A 461 -18.08 14.67 -23.03
N LYS A 462 -18.81 13.93 -22.20
CA LYS A 462 -18.90 12.47 -22.26
C LYS A 462 -20.35 12.06 -22.49
N LYS A 463 -20.57 11.15 -23.43
CA LYS A 463 -21.90 10.60 -23.72
C LYS A 463 -22.00 9.17 -23.22
N TRP A 464 -23.17 8.81 -22.72
CA TRP A 464 -23.50 7.44 -22.34
C TRP A 464 -24.87 7.10 -22.91
N VAL A 465 -25.01 5.96 -23.56
CA VAL A 465 -26.31 5.40 -23.97
C VAL A 465 -26.58 4.16 -23.14
N VAL A 466 -27.70 4.14 -22.43
CA VAL A 466 -28.22 2.98 -21.71
C VAL A 466 -29.50 2.55 -22.41
N ASP A 467 -29.49 1.41 -23.08
CA ASP A 467 -30.68 0.85 -23.74
C ASP A 467 -31.24 -0.32 -22.94
N CYS A 468 -32.36 -0.08 -22.24
CA CYS A 468 -33.10 -1.11 -21.52
C CYS A 468 -34.27 -1.67 -22.33
N LYS A 469 -34.38 -1.41 -23.65
CA LYS A 469 -35.35 -2.08 -24.52
C LYS A 469 -34.86 -3.44 -25.02
N VAL A 470 -33.57 -3.70 -24.89
CA VAL A 470 -32.91 -4.96 -25.24
C VAL A 470 -32.64 -5.79 -23.98
N THR A 471 -32.54 -7.12 -24.14
CA THR A 471 -32.27 -8.06 -23.03
C THR A 471 -31.01 -8.88 -23.32
N PRO A 472 -29.95 -8.78 -22.49
CA PRO A 472 -29.83 -7.86 -21.35
C PRO A 472 -29.71 -6.39 -21.81
N PRO A 473 -30.00 -5.39 -20.94
CA PRO A 473 -29.76 -4.00 -21.26
C PRO A 473 -28.31 -3.74 -21.67
N THR A 474 -28.09 -2.74 -22.52
CA THR A 474 -26.74 -2.38 -22.98
C THR A 474 -26.32 -1.00 -22.48
N ILE A 475 -25.03 -0.82 -22.21
CA ILE A 475 -24.43 0.48 -21.86
C ILE A 475 -23.24 0.75 -22.77
N ILE A 476 -23.34 1.82 -23.56
CA ILE A 476 -22.34 2.20 -24.56
C ILE A 476 -21.77 3.57 -24.20
N GLU A 477 -20.46 3.60 -23.94
CA GLU A 477 -19.69 4.85 -23.82
C GLU A 477 -19.60 5.50 -25.21
N MET A 478 -19.88 6.80 -25.29
CA MET A 478 -19.95 7.55 -26.55
C MET A 478 -20.96 7.00 -27.57
N GLY A 479 -21.99 6.29 -27.09
CA GLY A 479 -23.04 5.73 -27.95
C GLY A 479 -23.81 6.81 -28.73
N GLU A 480 -24.08 6.51 -30.00
CA GLU A 480 -24.94 7.30 -30.88
C GLU A 480 -26.22 6.51 -31.25
N GLY A 481 -27.14 7.14 -31.98
CA GLY A 481 -28.42 6.52 -32.36
C GLY A 481 -29.63 7.00 -31.54
N GLN A 482 -30.83 6.66 -31.99
CA GLN A 482 -32.07 7.22 -31.42
C GLN A 482 -32.36 6.66 -30.03
N VAL A 483 -32.60 7.55 -29.06
CA VAL A 483 -32.99 7.20 -27.69
C VAL A 483 -34.37 7.76 -27.35
N ASP A 484 -35.05 7.14 -26.39
CA ASP A 484 -36.34 7.64 -25.91
C ASP A 484 -36.21 8.95 -25.14
N VAL A 485 -35.11 9.09 -24.38
CA VAL A 485 -34.83 10.24 -23.51
C VAL A 485 -33.37 10.62 -23.60
N GLU A 486 -33.08 11.90 -23.83
CA GLU A 486 -31.74 12.48 -23.77
C GLU A 486 -31.70 13.51 -22.63
N MET A 487 -30.70 13.40 -21.77
CA MET A 487 -30.46 14.29 -20.62
C MET A 487 -29.09 14.93 -20.73
N THR A 488 -29.04 16.25 -20.63
CA THR A 488 -27.80 17.03 -20.66
C THR A 488 -27.62 17.78 -19.34
N MET A 489 -26.47 17.61 -18.68
CA MET A 489 -26.13 18.27 -17.41
C MET A 489 -24.63 18.24 -17.14
N LYS A 490 -24.17 18.93 -16.07
CA LYS A 490 -22.81 18.76 -15.56
C LYS A 490 -22.65 17.39 -14.91
N ASP A 491 -21.47 16.80 -15.05
CA ASP A 491 -21.10 15.51 -14.45
C ASP A 491 -21.34 15.51 -12.93
N SER A 492 -20.94 16.59 -12.25
CA SER A 492 -21.17 16.78 -10.82
C SER A 492 -22.65 16.86 -10.43
N ASP A 493 -23.51 17.40 -11.29
CA ASP A 493 -24.95 17.52 -11.01
C ASP A 493 -25.65 16.17 -11.22
N PHE A 494 -25.22 15.37 -12.21
CA PHE A 494 -25.69 14.00 -12.38
C PHE A 494 -25.40 13.14 -11.15
N VAL A 495 -24.17 13.22 -10.62
CA VAL A 495 -23.79 12.51 -9.39
C VAL A 495 -24.67 12.95 -8.20
N LYS A 496 -24.94 14.24 -8.06
CA LYS A 496 -25.85 14.74 -7.01
C LYS A 496 -27.28 14.21 -7.18
N ILE A 497 -27.76 14.09 -8.41
CA ILE A 497 -29.09 13.51 -8.69
C ILE A 497 -29.13 12.03 -8.30
N VAL A 498 -28.15 11.24 -8.74
CA VAL A 498 -28.10 9.80 -8.45
C VAL A 498 -27.92 9.51 -6.96
N THR A 499 -27.11 10.31 -6.26
CA THR A 499 -26.90 10.17 -4.80
C THR A 499 -28.05 10.73 -3.95
N GLY A 500 -29.06 11.34 -4.58
CA GLY A 500 -30.21 11.96 -3.91
C GLY A 500 -29.91 13.32 -3.25
N LYS A 501 -28.74 13.92 -3.51
CA LYS A 501 -28.34 15.25 -3.02
C LYS A 501 -28.96 16.40 -3.82
N LEU A 502 -29.51 16.14 -5.00
CA LEU A 502 -30.23 17.12 -5.84
C LEU A 502 -31.46 16.46 -6.46
N ARG A 503 -32.64 17.06 -6.34
CA ARG A 503 -33.85 16.51 -6.95
C ARG A 503 -33.90 16.83 -8.45
N PRO A 504 -34.33 15.90 -9.33
CA PRO A 504 -34.37 16.13 -10.79
C PRO A 504 -35.24 17.32 -11.23
N ASP A 505 -36.39 17.52 -10.60
CA ASP A 505 -37.30 18.64 -10.85
C ASP A 505 -36.63 19.98 -10.50
N GLN A 506 -35.94 20.03 -9.36
CA GLN A 506 -35.17 21.20 -8.95
C GLN A 506 -34.01 21.47 -9.91
N ALA A 507 -33.29 20.43 -10.36
CA ALA A 507 -32.22 20.58 -11.34
C ALA A 507 -32.72 21.13 -12.68
N PHE A 508 -33.91 20.68 -13.12
CA PHE A 508 -34.55 21.16 -14.34
C PHE A 508 -34.96 22.64 -14.21
N LEU A 509 -35.63 23.01 -13.12
CA LEU A 509 -36.03 24.40 -12.83
C LEU A 509 -34.83 25.35 -12.73
N GLN A 510 -33.72 24.88 -12.15
CA GLN A 510 -32.46 25.65 -12.05
C GLN A 510 -31.64 25.67 -13.35
N ARG A 511 -32.18 25.14 -14.46
CA ARG A 511 -31.48 25.02 -15.76
C ARG A 511 -30.17 24.23 -15.71
N LYS A 512 -30.00 23.36 -14.69
CA LYS A 512 -28.85 22.45 -14.56
C LYS A 512 -29.05 21.14 -15.30
N LEU A 513 -30.30 20.77 -15.55
CA LEU A 513 -30.72 19.59 -16.30
C LEU A 513 -31.59 20.00 -17.49
N LYS A 514 -31.21 19.59 -18.68
CA LYS A 514 -32.05 19.66 -19.89
C LYS A 514 -32.49 18.26 -20.28
N ILE A 515 -33.78 18.08 -20.55
CA ILE A 515 -34.36 16.79 -20.99
C ILE A 515 -34.97 16.98 -22.38
N LYS A 516 -34.74 16.02 -23.28
CA LYS A 516 -35.36 15.91 -24.60
C LYS A 516 -35.92 14.49 -24.76
N GLY A 517 -37.09 14.35 -25.36
CA GLY A 517 -37.72 13.04 -25.61
C GLY A 517 -38.95 12.80 -24.73
N ASN A 518 -39.29 11.53 -24.50
CA ASN A 518 -40.52 11.13 -23.84
C ASN A 518 -40.43 11.32 -22.31
N LEU A 519 -41.15 12.31 -21.78
CA LEU A 519 -41.12 12.64 -20.35
C LEU A 519 -41.63 11.50 -19.45
N ALA A 520 -42.62 10.72 -19.89
CA ALA A 520 -43.13 9.58 -19.13
C ALA A 520 -42.05 8.49 -18.99
N LYS A 521 -41.27 8.26 -20.04
CA LYS A 521 -40.09 7.37 -20.00
C LYS A 521 -38.95 7.96 -19.16
N ALA A 522 -38.79 9.28 -19.12
CA ALA A 522 -37.77 9.93 -18.28
C ALA A 522 -37.95 9.61 -16.78
N MET A 523 -39.18 9.42 -16.32
CA MET A 523 -39.48 9.04 -14.94
C MET A 523 -38.97 7.64 -14.56
N LYS A 524 -38.79 6.74 -15.54
CA LYS A 524 -38.24 5.39 -15.33
C LYS A 524 -36.75 5.42 -14.98
N LEU A 525 -36.07 6.56 -15.15
CA LEU A 525 -34.68 6.74 -14.72
C LEU A 525 -34.49 6.44 -13.23
N ARG A 526 -35.46 6.76 -12.37
CA ARG A 526 -35.37 6.46 -10.93
C ARG A 526 -35.24 4.97 -10.64
N THR A 527 -35.82 4.13 -11.50
CA THR A 527 -35.70 2.69 -11.40
C THR A 527 -34.33 2.20 -11.83
N LEU A 528 -33.66 2.91 -12.77
CA LEU A 528 -32.30 2.60 -13.24
C LEU A 528 -31.23 3.02 -12.24
N VAL A 529 -31.37 4.22 -11.65
CA VAL A 529 -30.43 4.81 -10.67
C VAL A 529 -31.13 5.04 -9.33
N LYS A 530 -31.22 3.99 -8.51
CA LYS A 530 -31.75 4.08 -7.14
C LYS A 530 -30.66 4.63 -6.21
N PRO A 531 -30.89 5.70 -5.42
CA PRO A 531 -29.88 6.28 -4.54
C PRO A 531 -29.28 5.30 -3.53
N GLU A 532 -30.05 4.32 -3.06
CA GLU A 532 -29.58 3.28 -2.14
C GLU A 532 -28.42 2.45 -2.72
N LEU A 533 -28.35 2.29 -4.04
CA LEU A 533 -27.35 1.47 -4.71
C LEU A 533 -25.96 2.13 -4.79
N PHE A 534 -25.90 3.47 -4.67
CA PHE A 534 -24.69 4.24 -4.93
C PHE A 534 -24.16 4.98 -3.71
N LYS A 535 -24.93 5.08 -2.62
CA LYS A 535 -24.50 5.73 -1.36
C LYS A 535 -23.33 5.04 -0.64
N ALA A 536 -23.03 3.77 -0.95
CA ALA A 536 -21.94 3.01 -0.34
C ALA A 536 -20.68 2.90 -1.23
N LYS A 537 -20.70 3.42 -2.46
CA LYS A 537 -19.63 3.22 -3.48
C LYS A 537 -19.05 4.53 -4.07
N LEU A 538 -19.61 5.68 -3.71
CA LEU A 538 -19.22 7.04 -4.10
C LEU A 538 -19.12 7.91 -2.86
#